data_AF-A0A660V3A7-F1
#
_entry.id   AF-A0A660V3A7-F1
#
_cell.length_a   1.000
_cell.length_b   1.000
_cell.length_c   1.000
_cell.angle_alpha   90.00
_cell.angle_beta   90.00
_cell.angle_gamma   90.00
#
_symmetry.space_group_name_H-M   'P 1'
#
loop_
_entity.id
_entity.type
_entity.pdbx_description
1 polymer ?
#
loop_
_entity_poly.entity_id
_entity_poly.type
_entity_poly.pdbx_seq_one_letter_code
_entity_poly.pdbx_strand_id
1 'polypeptide(L)'
;MVYLLKRLISPKKDWLIKQYQEAYDKNGCPICGKPIRIGPLRYAAGGRGKSMLLAGQGDVGKQEVYTCPACGTRLYEKCGKCEEIRHSLLPFCEHCGAEKAE
;
A
#
# COMPACT_ATOMS: atom_id res chain seq x y z
N MET A 1 37.57 0.64 18.52
CA MET A 1 37.10 0.27 17.16
C MET A 1 35.67 -0.27 17.24
N VAL A 2 34.63 0.58 17.18
CA VAL A 2 33.21 0.13 17.25
C VAL A 2 32.29 0.87 16.26
N TYR A 3 32.83 1.75 15.41
CA TYR A 3 32.03 2.59 14.52
C TYR A 3 31.54 1.88 13.24
N LEU A 4 32.12 0.74 12.86
CA LEU A 4 31.72 -0.04 11.69
C LEU A 4 30.46 -0.91 11.91
N LEU A 5 30.20 -1.31 13.15
CA LEU A 5 29.02 -2.14 13.47
C LEU A 5 27.71 -1.34 13.40
N LYS A 6 27.70 -0.08 13.83
CA LYS A 6 26.51 0.79 13.71
C LYS A 6 26.10 1.05 12.25
N ARG A 7 27.05 1.03 11.30
CA ARG A 7 26.77 1.22 9.86
C ARG A 7 26.11 0.00 9.20
N LEU A 8 26.29 -1.19 9.79
CA LEU A 8 25.67 -2.44 9.35
C LEU A 8 24.32 -2.71 10.05
N ILE A 9 24.11 -2.15 11.25
CA ILE A 9 22.90 -2.35 12.07
C ILE A 9 21.76 -1.40 11.68
N SER A 10 22.03 -0.30 10.96
CA SER A 10 20.99 0.57 10.40
C SER A 10 21.00 0.52 8.87
N PRO A 11 20.61 -0.60 8.23
CA PRO A 11 20.44 -0.63 6.79
C PRO A 11 19.21 0.22 6.44
N LYS A 12 19.48 1.43 5.96
CA LYS A 12 18.72 2.13 4.91
C LYS A 12 17.19 2.10 5.07
N LYS A 13 16.63 2.68 6.15
CA LYS A 13 15.19 3.00 6.22
C LYS A 13 14.71 3.69 4.94
N ASP A 14 15.55 4.55 4.37
CA ASP A 14 15.31 5.22 3.09
C ASP A 14 15.17 4.26 1.90
N TRP A 15 15.91 3.15 1.88
CA TRP A 15 15.80 2.14 0.82
C TRP A 15 14.51 1.34 0.96
N LEU A 16 14.10 1.03 2.20
CA LEU A 16 12.82 0.38 2.46
C LEU A 16 11.64 1.26 2.03
N ILE A 17 11.70 2.56 2.34
CA ILE A 17 10.69 3.54 1.92
C ILE A 17 10.61 3.59 0.38
N LYS A 18 11.75 3.62 -0.32
CA LYS A 18 11.78 3.58 -1.79
C LYS A 18 11.15 2.30 -2.34
N GLN A 19 11.46 1.15 -1.75
CA GLN A 19 10.84 -0.12 -2.16
C GLN A 19 9.31 -0.08 -1.98
N TYR A 20 8.83 0.52 -0.89
CA TYR A 20 7.39 0.67 -0.66
C TYR A 20 6.75 1.61 -1.68
N GLN A 21 7.38 2.75 -1.98
CA GLN A 21 6.93 3.67 -3.03
C GLN A 21 6.78 2.95 -4.37
N GLU A 22 7.81 2.24 -4.82
CA GLU A 22 7.77 1.50 -6.10
C GLU A 22 6.66 0.43 -6.13
N ALA A 23 6.36 -0.20 -4.99
CA ALA A 23 5.27 -1.18 -4.91
C ALA A 23 3.90 -0.52 -5.01
N TYR A 24 3.71 0.63 -4.34
CA TYR A 24 2.47 1.41 -4.45
C TYR A 24 2.27 1.95 -5.86
N ASP A 25 3.30 2.45 -6.54
CA ASP A 25 3.25 2.88 -7.94
C ASP A 25 2.78 1.74 -8.87
N LYS A 26 3.18 0.50 -8.56
CA LYS A 26 2.80 -0.70 -9.30
C LYS A 26 1.44 -1.29 -8.86
N ASN A 27 0.70 -0.62 -7.97
CA ASN A 27 -0.52 -1.12 -7.34
C ASN A 27 -0.34 -2.53 -6.74
N GLY A 28 0.83 -2.79 -6.16
CA GLY A 28 1.21 -4.07 -5.57
C GLY A 28 1.37 -3.97 -4.05
N CYS A 29 1.09 -5.06 -3.35
CA CYS A 29 1.40 -5.13 -1.92
C CYS A 29 2.93 -5.09 -1.71
N PRO A 30 3.49 -4.10 -0.99
CA PRO A 30 4.94 -4.01 -0.72
C PRO A 30 5.52 -5.17 0.10
N ILE A 31 4.67 -5.95 0.78
CA ILE A 31 5.10 -7.08 1.62
C ILE A 31 5.12 -8.38 0.84
N CYS A 32 4.07 -8.69 0.07
CA CYS A 32 3.92 -9.98 -0.59
C CYS A 32 3.91 -9.93 -2.13
N GLY A 33 3.96 -8.74 -2.74
CA GLY A 33 3.93 -8.55 -4.18
C GLY A 33 2.59 -8.88 -4.85
N LYS A 34 1.54 -9.21 -4.10
CA LYS A 34 0.21 -9.50 -4.66
C LYS A 34 -0.43 -8.21 -5.21
N PRO A 35 -1.04 -8.23 -6.42
CA PRO A 35 -1.71 -7.05 -6.95
C PRO A 35 -2.88 -6.63 -6.07
N ILE A 36 -2.96 -5.33 -5.80
CA ILE A 36 -4.04 -4.72 -5.05
C ILE A 36 -5.27 -4.71 -5.96
N ARG A 37 -6.33 -5.39 -5.52
CA ARG A 37 -7.62 -5.43 -6.23
C ARG A 37 -8.59 -4.57 -5.43
N ILE A 38 -8.79 -3.32 -5.82
CA ILE A 38 -9.81 -2.44 -5.22
C ILE A 38 -11.10 -2.55 -6.06
N GLY A 39 -12.26 -2.37 -5.42
CA GLY A 39 -13.57 -2.42 -6.08
C GLY A 39 -14.13 -3.84 -6.29
N PRO A 40 -15.05 -4.03 -7.26
CA PRO A 40 -15.81 -5.28 -7.44
C PRO A 40 -14.93 -6.50 -7.80
N LEU A 41 -13.67 -6.28 -8.19
CA LEU A 41 -12.66 -7.33 -8.38
C LEU A 41 -12.18 -7.97 -7.07
N ARG A 42 -12.51 -7.41 -5.90
CA ARG A 42 -12.23 -8.00 -4.58
C ARG A 42 -12.90 -9.37 -4.38
N TYR A 43 -14.05 -9.59 -5.04
CA TYR A 43 -14.85 -10.81 -4.89
C TYR A 43 -14.84 -11.69 -6.15
N ALA A 44 -14.03 -11.36 -7.17
CA ALA A 44 -13.88 -12.18 -8.38
C ALA A 44 -12.98 -13.43 -8.12
N ALA A 45 -13.14 -14.05 -6.96
CA ALA A 45 -12.49 -15.30 -6.60
C ALA A 45 -13.28 -16.46 -7.23
N GLY A 46 -12.90 -16.85 -8.46
CA GLY A 46 -13.06 -18.26 -8.85
C GLY A 46 -14.11 -18.63 -9.90
N GLY A 47 -14.63 -17.70 -10.71
CA GLY A 47 -15.44 -18.04 -11.87
C GLY A 47 -14.61 -18.17 -13.14
N ARG A 48 -14.16 -19.39 -13.50
CA ARG A 48 -13.69 -19.69 -14.87
C ARG A 48 -14.89 -19.59 -15.83
N GLY A 49 -15.22 -18.39 -16.25
CA GLY A 49 -16.34 -18.21 -17.18
C GLY A 49 -16.73 -16.75 -17.33
N LYS A 50 -16.25 -16.13 -18.41
CA LYS A 50 -16.82 -14.93 -19.01
C LYS A 50 -16.95 -13.72 -18.07
N SER A 51 -15.86 -12.98 -17.88
CA SER A 51 -15.91 -11.58 -17.42
C SER A 51 -15.20 -10.66 -18.41
N MET A 52 -15.44 -10.88 -19.70
CA MET A 52 -15.39 -9.82 -20.69
C MET A 52 -16.77 -9.17 -20.61
N LEU A 53 -16.95 -8.19 -19.73
CA LEU A 53 -18.02 -7.18 -19.65
C LEU A 53 -17.78 -6.41 -18.33
N LEU A 54 -17.73 -5.09 -18.41
CA LEU A 54 -17.40 -4.10 -17.34
C LEU A 54 -15.90 -3.88 -17.03
N ALA A 55 -15.13 -3.55 -18.07
CA ALA A 55 -14.09 -2.51 -17.94
C ALA A 55 -14.74 -1.11 -17.86
N GLY A 56 -15.70 -0.94 -16.95
CA GLY A 56 -16.49 0.28 -16.80
C GLY A 56 -16.61 0.64 -15.33
N GLN A 57 -15.79 1.60 -14.90
CA GLN A 57 -16.06 2.46 -13.74
C GLN A 57 -16.31 1.75 -12.41
N GLY A 58 -15.38 0.89 -11.98
CA GLY A 58 -15.23 0.65 -10.54
C GLY A 58 -14.48 1.82 -9.93
N ASP A 59 -15.22 2.83 -9.45
CA ASP A 59 -14.77 4.00 -8.66
C ASP A 59 -13.24 4.09 -8.50
N VAL A 60 -12.58 4.58 -9.56
CA VAL A 60 -11.10 4.71 -9.66
C VAL A 60 -10.63 5.91 -8.83
N GLY A 61 -11.47 6.48 -7.97
CA GLY A 61 -11.24 7.77 -7.32
C GLY A 61 -11.27 7.71 -5.80
N LYS A 62 -12.01 6.79 -5.18
CA LYS A 62 -12.03 6.66 -3.72
C LYS A 62 -11.07 5.57 -3.30
N GLN A 63 -9.84 5.97 -2.99
CA GLN A 63 -8.98 5.14 -2.16
C GLN A 63 -9.79 4.81 -0.90
N GLU A 64 -10.01 3.52 -0.62
CA GLU A 64 -10.70 3.03 0.58
C GLU A 64 -9.71 2.30 1.48
N VAL A 65 -10.08 2.10 2.75
CA VAL A 65 -9.28 1.27 3.67
C VAL A 65 -9.13 -0.14 3.05
N TYR A 66 -7.89 -0.56 2.83
CA TYR A 66 -7.57 -1.83 2.18
C TYR A 66 -6.60 -2.62 3.02
N THR A 67 -7.00 -3.85 3.33
CA THR A 67 -6.13 -4.87 3.93
C THR A 67 -5.84 -5.94 2.90
N CYS A 68 -4.55 -6.27 2.73
CA CYS A 68 -4.15 -7.33 1.82
C CYS A 68 -4.67 -8.69 2.33
N PRO A 69 -5.44 -9.45 1.52
CA PRO A 69 -5.97 -10.75 1.94
C PRO A 69 -4.90 -11.85 2.01
N ALA A 70 -3.70 -11.61 1.46
CA ALA A 70 -2.63 -12.62 1.42
C ALA A 70 -1.63 -12.51 2.56
N CYS A 71 -1.34 -11.28 3.03
CA CYS A 71 -0.40 -11.06 4.12
C CYS A 71 -1.03 -10.37 5.35
N GLY A 72 -2.30 -9.97 5.27
CA GLY A 72 -3.00 -9.27 6.36
C GLY A 72 -2.54 -7.83 6.59
N THR A 73 -1.57 -7.32 5.83
CA THR A 73 -1.07 -5.96 5.98
C THR A 73 -2.11 -4.96 5.49
N ARG A 74 -2.46 -3.99 6.34
CA ARG A 74 -3.23 -2.80 5.95
C ARG A 74 -2.35 -1.96 5.05
N LEU A 75 -2.77 -1.70 3.81
CA LEU A 75 -2.03 -0.91 2.81
C LEU A 75 -2.49 0.53 2.74
N TYR A 76 -3.78 0.74 2.96
CA TYR A 76 -4.44 2.04 2.95
C TYR A 76 -5.25 2.21 4.23
N GLU A 77 -5.14 3.36 4.87
CA GLU A 77 -5.86 3.73 6.10
C GLU A 77 -6.26 5.21 6.06
N LYS A 78 -7.19 5.63 6.91
CA LYS A 78 -7.54 7.05 7.03
C LYS A 78 -6.47 7.80 7.83
N CYS A 79 -6.12 8.99 7.39
CA CYS A 79 -5.25 9.90 8.12
C CYS A 79 -5.98 10.46 9.35
N GLY A 80 -5.34 10.45 10.53
CA GLY A 80 -5.94 11.01 11.75
C GLY A 80 -6.06 12.55 11.75
N LYS A 81 -5.39 13.27 10.83
CA LYS A 81 -5.44 14.74 10.76
C LYS A 81 -6.40 15.27 9.69
N CYS A 82 -6.40 14.67 8.50
CA CYS A 82 -7.21 15.13 7.37
C CYS A 82 -8.34 14.16 7.00
N GLU A 83 -8.50 13.04 7.73
CA GLU A 83 -9.50 11.97 7.51
C GLU A 83 -9.46 11.28 6.14
N GLU A 84 -8.57 11.71 5.26
CA GLU A 84 -8.40 11.25 3.90
C GLU A 84 -7.59 9.95 3.79
N ILE A 85 -7.69 9.34 2.61
CA ILE A 85 -6.82 8.30 2.05
C ILE A 85 -5.34 8.44 2.46
N ARG A 86 -4.69 7.54 3.21
CA ARG A 86 -3.21 7.50 3.21
C ARG A 86 -2.64 6.11 3.08
N HIS A 87 -1.45 6.06 2.50
CA HIS A 87 -0.56 4.90 2.52
C HIS A 87 -0.13 4.61 3.96
N SER A 88 -0.48 3.44 4.49
CA SER A 88 -0.22 3.06 5.88
C SER A 88 1.25 2.80 6.19
N LEU A 89 2.03 2.40 5.17
CA LEU A 89 3.44 2.02 5.25
C LEU A 89 4.40 3.18 4.88
N LEU A 90 3.87 4.31 4.41
CA LEU A 90 4.68 5.52 4.21
C LEU A 90 4.60 6.41 5.44
N PRO A 91 5.69 7.10 5.79
CA PRO A 91 5.74 7.97 6.96
C PRO A 91 4.90 9.23 6.79
N PHE A 92 4.70 9.74 5.58
CA PHE A 92 3.97 11.00 5.33
C PHE A 92 2.64 10.76 4.62
N CYS A 93 1.62 11.54 4.99
CA CYS A 93 0.35 11.59 4.27
C CYS A 93 0.50 12.37 2.95
N GLU A 94 -0.08 11.85 1.87
CA GLU A 94 -0.05 12.49 0.54
C GLU A 94 -0.87 13.79 0.46
N HIS A 95 -1.89 13.93 1.30
CA HIS A 95 -2.78 15.10 1.29
C HIS A 95 -2.33 16.24 2.21
N CYS A 96 -1.97 15.93 3.46
CA CYS A 96 -1.66 16.94 4.47
C CYS A 96 -0.18 16.99 4.88
N GLY A 97 0.67 16.08 4.37
CA GLY A 97 2.07 15.98 4.77
C GLY A 97 2.27 15.55 6.22
N ALA A 98 1.21 15.17 6.94
CA ALA A 98 1.31 14.75 8.33
C ALA A 98 2.15 13.48 8.44
N GLU A 99 3.18 13.54 9.27
CA GLU A 99 3.96 12.37 9.62
C GLU A 99 3.14 11.44 10.52
N LYS A 100 3.11 10.16 10.16
CA LYS A 100 2.70 9.07 11.03
C LYS A 100 3.86 8.81 11.98
N ALA A 101 3.90 9.54 13.08
CA ALA A 101 4.76 9.19 14.19
C ALA A 101 4.37 7.77 14.65
N GLU A 102 5.31 6.83 14.55
CA GLU A 102 5.22 5.47 15.09
C GLU A 102 5.08 5.47 16.62
#